data_AF-A0A101WAL5-F1
#
_entry.id   AF-A0A101WAL5-F1
#
_cell.length_a   1.000
_cell.length_b   1.000
_cell.length_c   1.000
_cell.angle_alpha   90.00
_cell.angle_beta   90.00
_cell.angle_gamma   90.00
#
_symmetry.space_group_name_H-M   'P 1'
#
loop_
_entity.id
_entity.type
_entity.pdbx_description
1 polymer ?
#
loop_
_entity_poly.entity_id
_entity_poly.type
_entity_poly.pdbx_seq_one_letter_code
_entity_poly.pdbx_strand_id
1 'polypeptide(L)'
;MTVTTILILIIIGLSAGILSGLVGVGGGIIMVPLFVLFLGLTQHNAQGLSLAVMLPPVTFLAVYNYHTAGTGGNIDWRIAIMVSILFIIGGFIGSKVALQIDQRMLRKIFGVFMLIVAIRLIFTK
;
A
#
# COMPACT_ATOMS: atom_id res chain seq x y z
N MET A 1 18.87 15.18 -7.06
CA MET A 1 17.86 14.38 -7.81
C MET A 1 17.72 14.99 -9.19
N THR A 2 17.64 14.19 -10.26
CA THR A 2 17.40 14.72 -11.60
C THR A 2 15.93 15.10 -11.77
N VAL A 3 15.63 15.99 -12.72
CA VAL A 3 14.24 16.37 -13.05
C VAL A 3 13.40 15.13 -13.39
N THR A 4 13.99 14.19 -14.13
CA THR A 4 13.36 12.92 -14.47
C THR A 4 12.95 12.12 -13.24
N THR A 5 13.81 12.00 -12.23
CA THR A 5 13.46 11.30 -10.98
C THR A 5 12.30 11.97 -10.26
N ILE A 6 12.25 13.30 -10.23
CA ILE A 6 11.16 14.05 -9.59
C ILE A 6 9.83 13.76 -10.31
N LEU A 7 9.83 13.78 -11.65
CA LEU A 7 8.64 13.47 -12.45
C LEU A 7 8.15 12.04 -12.20
N ILE A 8 9.06 11.06 -12.12
CA ILE A 8 8.72 9.67 -11.78
C ILE A 8 8.03 9.61 -10.41
N LEU A 9 8.59 10.27 -9.39
CA LEU A 9 8.02 10.27 -8.04
C LEU A 9 6.64 10.93 -7.97
N ILE A 10 6.43 12.02 -8.72
CA ILE A 10 5.12 12.67 -8.83
C ILE A 10 4.09 11.69 -9.41
N ILE A 11 4.44 11.00 -10.50
CA ILE A 11 3.55 10.02 -11.15
C ILE A 11 3.24 8.86 -10.19
N ILE A 12 4.25 8.32 -9.51
CA ILE A 12 4.07 7.24 -8.54
C ILE A 12 3.16 7.70 -7.39
N GLY A 13 3.40 8.87 -6.81
CA GLY A 13 2.61 9.40 -5.71
C GLY A 13 1.16 9.66 -6.08
N LEU A 14 0.91 10.31 -7.23
CA LEU A 14 -0.44 10.59 -7.72
C LEU A 14 -1.20 9.32 -8.05
N SER A 15 -0.60 8.40 -8.81
CA SER A 15 -1.24 7.13 -9.16
C SER A 15 -1.54 6.28 -7.93
N ALA A 16 -0.60 6.17 -6.98
CA ALA A 16 -0.81 5.46 -5.73
C ALA A 16 -1.90 6.11 -4.86
N GLY A 17 -1.93 7.44 -4.78
CA GLY A 17 -2.94 8.19 -4.02
C GLY A 17 -4.35 8.05 -4.61
N ILE A 18 -4.49 8.24 -5.92
CA ILE A 18 -5.78 8.06 -6.64
C ILE A 18 -6.29 6.64 -6.45
N LEU A 19 -5.45 5.63 -6.70
CA LEU A 19 -5.86 4.23 -6.57
C LEU A 19 -6.14 3.85 -5.11
N SER A 20 -5.39 4.39 -4.15
CA SER A 20 -5.67 4.18 -2.73
C SER A 20 -7.01 4.76 -2.30
N GLY A 21 -7.40 5.92 -2.84
CA GLY A 21 -8.72 6.51 -2.59
C GLY A 21 -9.88 5.76 -3.25
N LEU A 22 -9.66 5.24 -4.48
CA LEU A 22 -10.67 4.51 -5.25
C LEU A 22 -10.89 3.08 -4.73
N VAL A 23 -9.81 2.35 -4.43
CA VAL A 23 -9.84 0.92 -4.11
C VAL A 23 -9.82 0.69 -2.58
N GLY A 24 -9.43 1.70 -1.80
CA GLY A 24 -9.31 1.59 -0.34
C GLY A 24 -8.10 0.77 0.13
N VAL A 25 -7.24 0.33 -0.79
CA VAL A 25 -6.00 -0.39 -0.44
C VAL A 25 -4.86 0.61 -0.37
N GLY A 26 -4.14 0.62 0.75
CA GLY A 26 -2.97 1.47 0.93
C GLY A 26 -2.00 1.33 -0.25
N GLY A 27 -1.61 2.47 -0.85
CA GLY A 27 -0.98 2.55 -2.18
C GLY A 27 0.32 1.77 -2.40
N GLY A 28 0.82 1.03 -1.40
CA GLY A 28 1.97 0.13 -1.49
C GLY A 28 1.88 -0.89 -2.62
N ILE A 29 0.67 -1.36 -2.97
CA ILE A 29 0.46 -2.27 -4.11
C ILE A 29 1.00 -1.70 -5.42
N ILE A 30 0.88 -0.39 -5.58
CA ILE A 30 1.30 0.35 -6.78
C ILE A 30 2.72 0.88 -6.59
N MET A 31 3.04 1.43 -5.42
CA MET A 31 4.35 2.01 -5.14
C MET A 31 5.49 0.98 -5.24
N VAL A 32 5.35 -0.21 -4.65
CA VAL A 32 6.41 -1.23 -4.62
C VAL A 32 6.88 -1.64 -6.02
N PRO A 33 6.01 -2.10 -6.95
CA PRO A 33 6.46 -2.47 -8.29
C PRO A 33 7.01 -1.28 -9.07
N LEU A 34 6.45 -0.08 -8.91
CA LEU A 34 6.94 1.11 -9.61
C LEU A 34 8.32 1.57 -9.10
N PHE A 35 8.59 1.49 -7.80
CA PHE A 35 9.92 1.77 -7.27
C PHE A 35 10.96 0.75 -7.75
N VAL A 36 10.60 -0.52 -7.84
CA VAL A 36 11.50 -1.54 -8.40
C VAL A 36 11.75 -1.28 -9.89
N LEU A 37 10.71 -0.97 -10.66
CA LEU A 37 10.80 -0.83 -12.11
C LEU A 37 11.47 0.48 -12.56
N PHE A 38 11.09 1.60 -11.95
CA PHE A 38 11.54 2.93 -12.39
C PHE A 38 12.71 3.49 -11.59
N LEU A 39 12.88 3.07 -10.33
CA LEU A 39 13.99 3.53 -9.48
C LEU A 39 15.03 2.44 -9.23
N GLY A 40 14.83 1.23 -9.77
CA GLY A 40 15.79 0.12 -9.63
C GLY A 40 15.97 -0.37 -8.19
N LEU A 41 15.00 -0.09 -7.30
CA LEU A 41 15.13 -0.48 -5.90
C LEU A 41 15.08 -2.00 -5.74
N THR A 42 15.80 -2.50 -4.74
CA THR A 42 15.63 -3.88 -4.27
C THR A 42 14.21 -4.07 -3.73
N GLN A 43 13.73 -5.32 -3.69
CA GLN A 43 12.39 -5.62 -3.18
C GLN A 43 12.21 -5.13 -1.73
N HIS A 44 13.22 -5.32 -0.89
CA HIS A 44 13.23 -4.86 0.50
C HIS A 44 13.20 -3.34 0.60
N ASN A 45 14.02 -2.63 -0.19
CA ASN A 45 14.05 -1.16 -0.17
C ASN A 45 12.74 -0.55 -0.68
N ALA A 46 12.15 -1.13 -1.73
CA ALA A 46 10.87 -0.67 -2.27
C ALA A 46 9.73 -0.83 -1.26
N GLN A 47 9.68 -1.97 -0.55
CA GLN A 47 8.70 -2.20 0.52
C GLN A 47 8.91 -1.25 1.70
N GLY A 48 10.15 -1.12 2.18
CA GLY A 48 10.48 -0.19 3.26
C GLY A 48 10.12 1.25 2.94
N LEU A 49 10.44 1.71 1.72
CA LEU A 49 10.07 3.05 1.26
C LEU A 49 8.55 3.23 1.16
N SER A 50 7.83 2.23 0.64
CA SER A 50 6.37 2.29 0.58
C SER A 50 5.72 2.40 1.97
N LEU A 51 6.24 1.67 2.96
CA LEU A 51 5.77 1.75 4.35
C LEU A 51 6.12 3.10 4.98
N ALA A 52 7.30 3.65 4.70
CA ALA A 52 7.68 4.99 5.15
C ALA A 52 6.78 6.08 4.55
N VAL A 53 6.40 5.98 3.28
CA VAL A 53 5.44 6.89 2.64
C VAL A 53 4.05 6.79 3.28
N MET A 54 3.69 5.63 3.83
CA MET A 54 2.42 5.40 4.52
C MET A 54 2.46 5.75 6.02
N LEU A 55 3.62 6.14 6.57
CA LEU A 55 3.75 6.53 7.97
C LEU A 55 3.02 7.85 8.28
N PRO A 56 3.12 8.91 7.45
CA PRO A 56 2.22 10.05 7.57
C PRO A 56 0.77 9.62 7.29
N PRO A 57 -0.23 10.39 7.76
CA PRO A 57 -1.64 10.08 7.55
C PRO A 57 -2.08 10.40 6.11
N VAL A 58 -1.43 9.79 5.11
CA VAL A 58 -1.58 10.08 3.67
C VAL A 58 -2.98 9.75 3.13
N THR A 59 -3.73 8.91 3.82
CA THR A 59 -5.12 8.56 3.48
C THR A 59 -6.17 9.39 4.23
N PHE A 60 -5.76 10.33 5.10
CA PHE A 60 -6.68 11.10 5.95
C PHE A 60 -7.77 11.82 5.16
N LEU A 61 -7.42 12.48 4.05
CA LEU A 61 -8.39 13.19 3.22
C LEU A 61 -9.37 12.24 2.53
N ALA A 62 -8.93 11.04 2.15
CA ALA A 62 -9.82 10.03 1.60
C ALA A 62 -10.81 9.54 2.66
N VAL A 63 -10.33 9.26 3.88
CA VAL A 63 -11.19 8.90 5.03
C VAL A 63 -12.21 9.99 5.33
N TYR A 64 -11.79 11.26 5.31
CA TYR A 64 -12.68 12.41 5.49
C TYR A 64 -13.79 12.46 4.44
N ASN A 65 -13.45 12.24 3.16
CA ASN A 65 -14.45 12.18 2.09
C ASN A 65 -15.45 11.04 2.31
N TYR A 66 -14.99 9.82 2.64
CA TYR A 66 -15.88 8.70 2.92
C TYR A 66 -16.76 8.94 4.15
N HIS A 67 -16.24 9.61 5.17
CA HIS A 67 -17.01 9.93 6.37
C HIS A 67 -18.10 10.99 6.13
N THR A 68 -17.86 11.94 5.21
CA THR A 68 -18.75 13.09 4.98
C THR A 68 -19.70 12.92 3.80
N ALA A 69 -19.41 12.00 2.86
CA ALA A 69 -20.17 11.85 1.61
C ALA A 69 -21.64 11.39 1.78
N GLY A 70 -22.08 10.98 2.98
CA GLY A 70 -23.47 10.61 3.30
C GLY A 70 -23.99 9.32 2.62
N THR A 71 -23.30 8.85 1.57
CA THR A 71 -23.56 7.60 0.83
C THR A 71 -22.60 6.48 1.21
N GLY A 72 -21.44 6.82 1.78
CA GLY A 72 -20.51 5.88 2.38
C GLY A 72 -20.92 5.60 3.81
N GLY A 73 -21.16 4.32 4.15
CA GLY A 73 -21.61 3.92 5.48
C GLY A 73 -20.73 4.51 6.60
N ASN A 74 -21.34 4.83 7.73
CA ASN A 74 -20.64 5.29 8.93
C ASN A 74 -19.41 4.42 9.21
N ILE A 75 -18.22 5.01 9.15
CA ILE A 75 -16.98 4.36 9.56
C ILE A 75 -17.15 3.97 11.03
N ASP A 76 -17.13 2.67 11.32
CA ASP A 76 -17.08 2.20 12.70
C ASP A 76 -15.67 2.42 13.25
N TRP A 77 -15.52 3.53 13.98
CA TRP A 77 -14.25 3.92 14.58
C TRP A 77 -13.74 2.92 15.63
N ARG A 78 -14.61 2.13 16.26
CA ARG A 78 -14.18 1.10 17.21
C ARG A 78 -13.43 -0.01 16.48
N ILE A 79 -13.99 -0.48 15.36
CA ILE A 79 -13.34 -1.47 14.50
C ILE A 79 -12.04 -0.89 13.93
N ALA A 80 -12.09 0.34 13.41
CA ALA A 80 -10.91 0.99 12.81
C ALA A 80 -9.74 1.09 13.81
N ILE A 81 -9.98 1.53 15.04
CA ILE A 81 -8.95 1.65 16.08
C ILE A 81 -8.41 0.27 16.46
N MET A 82 -9.28 -0.70 16.71
CA MET A 82 -8.88 -2.04 17.14
C MET A 82 -8.03 -2.74 16.07
N VAL A 83 -8.45 -2.66 14.81
CA VAL A 83 -7.69 -3.20 13.67
C VAL A 83 -6.37 -2.46 13.48
N SER A 84 -6.35 -1.12 13.64
CA SER A 84 -5.11 -0.33 13.52
C SER A 84 -4.05 -0.71 14.55
N ILE A 85 -4.46 -0.98 15.79
CA ILE A 85 -3.53 -1.44 16.85
C ILE A 85 -2.92 -2.80 16.48
N LEU A 86 -3.77 -3.76 16.06
CA LEU A 86 -3.29 -5.08 15.64
C LEU A 86 -2.45 -5.00 14.36
N PHE A 87 -2.77 -4.07 13.46
CA PHE A 87 -2.02 -3.81 12.25
C PHE A 87 -0.58 -3.37 12.54
N ILE A 88 -0.35 -2.53 13.56
CA ILE A 88 1.00 -2.14 14.00
C ILE A 88 1.81 -3.38 14.40
N ILE A 89 1.23 -4.26 15.22
CA ILE A 89 1.88 -5.49 15.68
C ILE A 89 2.16 -6.43 14.49
N GLY A 90 1.16 -6.62 13.63
CA GLY A 90 1.27 -7.45 12.44
C GLY A 90 2.33 -6.93 11.45
N GLY A 91 2.39 -5.62 11.23
CA GLY A 91 3.41 -4.99 10.39
C GLY A 91 4.82 -5.14 10.96
N PHE A 92 4.98 -5.02 12.27
CA PHE A 92 6.28 -5.26 12.93
C PHE A 92 6.74 -6.71 12.77
N ILE A 93 5.88 -7.69 13.08
CA ILE A 93 6.20 -9.11 12.95
C ILE A 93 6.43 -9.47 11.47
N GLY A 94 5.53 -9.02 10.59
CA GLY A 94 5.60 -9.26 9.15
C GLY A 94 6.88 -8.71 8.52
N SER A 95 7.33 -7.51 8.93
CA SER A 95 8.59 -6.94 8.43
C SER A 95 9.81 -7.77 8.85
N LYS A 96 9.85 -8.30 10.08
CA LYS A 96 10.93 -9.20 10.51
C LYS A 96 10.99 -10.48 9.67
N VAL A 97 9.83 -11.10 9.40
CA VAL A 97 9.75 -12.29 8.55
C VAL A 97 10.16 -11.96 7.12
N ALA A 98 9.65 -10.85 6.56
CA ALA A 98 9.97 -10.42 5.21
C ALA A 98 11.49 -10.23 5.02
N LEU A 99 12.16 -9.57 5.96
CA LEU A 99 13.61 -9.32 5.89
C LEU A 99 14.47 -10.60 5.90
N GLN A 100 13.93 -11.73 6.38
CA GLN A 100 14.61 -13.03 6.35
C GLN A 100 14.43 -13.78 5.02
N ILE A 101 13.49 -13.35 4.17
CA ILE A 101 13.20 -13.97 2.88
C ILE A 101 14.05 -13.29 1.80
N ASP A 102 14.61 -14.07 0.88
CA ASP A 102 15.35 -13.53 -0.24
C ASP A 102 14.44 -12.70 -1.17
N GLN A 103 15.02 -11.71 -1.85
CA GLN A 103 14.25 -10.75 -2.65
C GLN A 103 13.45 -11.39 -3.79
N ARG A 104 13.93 -12.51 -4.36
CA ARG A 104 13.27 -13.18 -5.48
C ARG A 104 12.06 -13.94 -4.98
N MET A 105 12.19 -14.65 -3.85
CA MET A 105 11.07 -15.33 -3.21
C MET A 105 10.03 -14.33 -2.70
N LEU A 106 10.44 -13.25 -2.04
CA LEU A 106 9.52 -12.23 -1.54
C LEU A 106 8.71 -11.57 -2.66
N ARG A 107 9.34 -11.32 -3.82
CA ARG A 107 8.66 -10.84 -5.03
C ARG A 107 7.64 -11.84 -5.56
N LYS A 108 7.97 -13.14 -5.58
CA LYS A 108 7.03 -14.20 -5.97
C LYS A 108 5.85 -14.29 -5.01
N ILE A 109 6.09 -14.28 -3.70
CA ILE A 109 5.05 -14.28 -2.67
C ILE A 109 4.11 -13.10 -2.89
N PHE A 110 4.65 -11.90 -3.05
CA PHE A 110 3.87 -10.69 -3.30
C PHE A 110 3.05 -10.80 -4.60
N GLY A 111 3.65 -11.27 -5.69
CA GLY A 111 2.96 -11.45 -6.97
C GLY A 111 1.83 -12.49 -6.92
N VAL A 112 2.06 -13.63 -6.27
CA VAL A 112 1.03 -14.67 -6.07
C VAL A 112 -0.10 -14.15 -5.19
N PHE A 113 0.22 -13.44 -4.11
CA PHE A 113 -0.78 -12.79 -3.27
C PHE A 113 -1.65 -11.82 -4.08
N MET A 114 -1.03 -10.96 -4.90
CA MET A 114 -1.74 -10.04 -5.78
C MET A 114 -2.66 -10.75 -6.78
N LEU A 115 -2.20 -11.87 -7.36
CA LEU A 115 -3.01 -12.67 -8.27
C LEU A 115 -4.20 -13.31 -7.57
N ILE A 116 -4.02 -13.83 -6.36
CA ILE A 116 -5.13 -14.37 -5.54
C ILE A 116 -6.15 -13.28 -5.22
N VAL A 117 -5.69 -12.09 -4.80
CA VAL A 117 -6.57 -10.95 -4.51
C VAL A 117 -7.35 -10.54 -5.76
N ALA A 118 -6.68 -10.43 -6.91
CA ALA A 118 -7.33 -10.08 -8.17
C ALA A 118 -8.41 -11.11 -8.58
N ILE A 119 -8.09 -12.41 -8.53
CA ILE A 119 -9.06 -13.48 -8.80
C ILE A 119 -10.25 -13.38 -7.84
N ARG A 120 -9.99 -13.21 -6.54
CA ARG A 120 -11.08 -13.09 -5.57
C ARG A 120 -11.96 -11.87 -5.85
N LEU A 121 -11.39 -10.70 -6.13
CA LEU A 121 -12.19 -9.50 -6.40
C LEU A 121 -13.05 -9.63 -7.67
N ILE A 122 -12.60 -10.37 -8.68
CA ILE A 122 -13.34 -10.55 -9.94
C ILE A 122 -14.44 -11.61 -9.81
N PHE A 123 -14.16 -12.71 -9.11
CA PHE A 123 -15.02 -13.90 -9.11
C PHE A 123 -15.79 -14.13 -7.81
N THR A 124 -15.53 -13.36 -6.75
CA THR A 124 -16.33 -13.40 -5.53
C THR A 124 -17.59 -12.53 -5.73
N LYS A 125 -18.75 -13.07 -5.35
CA LYS A 125 -20.05 -12.37 -5.41
C LYS A 125 -20.09 -11.13 -4.54
#